data_AF-A0A927UAE5-F1
#
_entry.id   AF-A0A927UAE5-F1
#
_cell.length_a   1.000
_cell.length_b   1.000
_cell.length_c   1.000
_cell.angle_alpha   90.00
_cell.angle_beta   90.00
_cell.angle_gamma   90.00
#
_symmetry.space_group_name_H-M   'P 1'
#
loop_
_entity.id
_entity.type
_entity.pdbx_description
1 polymer ?
#
loop_
_entity_poly.entity_id
_entity_poly.type
_entity_poly.pdbx_seq_one_letter_code
_entity_poly.pdbx_strand_id
1 'polypeptide(L)'
;MDMSFMTIFDVIIGILGFYLLFIGIKGYKKGEVDPMLVTSDELLKCKDVKAMSKELMPKTAIFGGFCILFGIQGLLNDTGKLVVSKAVNAGFLIAFVVIYVLFSYFLHQAKKKYIQ
;
A
#
# COMPACT_ATOMS: atom_id res chain seq x y z
N MET A 1 -5.29 -19.06 22.26
CA MET A 1 -5.68 -18.57 20.92
C MET A 1 -4.40 -18.55 20.10
N ASP A 2 -4.09 -19.64 19.42
CA ASP A 2 -2.99 -19.65 18.47
C ASP A 2 -3.39 -18.74 17.30
N MET A 3 -2.77 -17.57 17.22
CA MET A 3 -2.96 -16.70 16.06
C MET A 3 -2.36 -17.40 14.86
N SER A 4 -3.21 -17.73 13.88
CA SER A 4 -2.73 -18.32 12.63
C SER A 4 -1.81 -17.33 11.91
N PHE A 5 -0.86 -17.84 11.15
CA PHE A 5 0.04 -17.03 10.33
C PHE A 5 -0.73 -16.06 9.41
N MET A 6 -1.88 -16.50 8.86
CA MET A 6 -2.73 -15.68 7.99
C MET A 6 -3.31 -14.49 8.74
N THR A 7 -3.79 -14.71 9.96
CA THR A 7 -4.34 -13.64 10.81
C THR A 7 -3.28 -12.59 11.13
N ILE A 8 -2.05 -13.01 11.45
CA ILE A 8 -0.92 -12.09 11.71
C ILE A 8 -0.61 -11.28 10.45
N PHE A 9 -0.58 -11.94 9.29
CA PHE A 9 -0.34 -11.30 8.01
C PHE A 9 -1.40 -10.23 7.71
N ASP A 10 -2.69 -10.53 7.92
CA ASP A 10 -3.79 -9.60 7.69
C ASP A 10 -3.72 -8.36 8.60
N VAL A 11 -3.32 -8.55 9.87
CA VAL A 11 -3.06 -7.42 10.79
C VAL A 11 -1.93 -6.54 10.24
N ILE A 12 -0.82 -7.15 9.83
CA ILE A 12 0.35 -6.42 9.32
C ILE A 12 -0.03 -5.63 8.05
N ILE A 13 -0.76 -6.24 7.12
CA ILE A 13 -1.24 -5.58 5.90
C ILE A 13 -2.19 -4.44 6.22
N GLY A 14 -3.08 -4.61 7.21
CA GLY A 14 -3.97 -3.55 7.67
C GLY A 14 -3.20 -2.34 8.24
N ILE A 15 -2.20 -2.59 9.10
CA ILE A 15 -1.35 -1.55 9.69
C ILE A 15 -0.53 -0.84 8.59
N LEU A 16 0.09 -1.61 7.69
CA LEU A 16 0.82 -1.08 6.55
C LEU A 16 -0.09 -0.20 5.68
N GLY A 17 -1.30 -0.68 5.39
CA GLY A 17 -2.29 0.07 4.62
C GLY A 17 -2.65 1.40 5.27
N PHE A 18 -2.88 1.41 6.58
CA PHE A 18 -3.15 2.62 7.34
C PHE A 18 -1.99 3.61 7.28
N TYR A 19 -0.75 3.12 7.44
CA TYR A 19 0.43 3.95 7.32
C TYR A 19 0.57 4.56 5.91
N LEU A 20 0.41 3.75 4.87
CA LEU A 20 0.48 4.20 3.46
C LEU A 20 -0.61 5.22 3.11
N LEU A 21 -1.82 5.02 3.64
CA LEU A 21 -2.92 5.98 3.51
C LEU A 21 -2.55 7.32 4.16
N PHE A 22 -2.03 7.28 5.38
CA PHE A 22 -1.65 8.47 6.14
C PHE A 22 -0.52 9.25 5.46
N ILE A 23 0.57 8.59 5.08
CA ILE A 23 1.69 9.27 4.40
C ILE A 23 1.30 9.75 3.00
N GLY A 24 0.41 9.05 2.29
CA GLY A 24 -0.09 9.49 0.99
C GLY A 24 -0.91 10.78 1.09
N ILE A 25 -1.82 10.87 2.06
CA ILE A 25 -2.62 12.10 2.27
C ILE A 25 -1.72 13.24 2.77
N LYS A 26 -0.85 12.98 3.75
CA LYS A 26 0.08 13.97 4.31
C LYS A 26 1.06 14.45 3.27
N GLY A 27 1.66 13.53 2.50
CA GLY A 27 2.62 13.80 1.45
C GLY A 27 2.01 14.67 0.35
N TYR A 28 0.81 14.32 -0.13
CA TYR A 28 0.10 15.13 -1.12
C TYR A 28 -0.15 16.56 -0.65
N LYS A 29 -0.57 16.76 0.61
CA LYS A 29 -0.82 18.10 1.16
C LYS A 29 0.45 18.92 1.37
N LYS A 30 1.55 18.27 1.78
CA LYS A 30 2.83 18.95 2.05
C LYS A 30 3.71 19.10 0.82
N GLY A 31 3.43 18.36 -0.26
CA GLY A 31 4.32 18.27 -1.42
C GLY A 31 5.61 17.50 -1.11
N GLU A 32 5.56 16.60 -0.13
CA GLU A 32 6.69 15.77 0.32
C GLU A 32 6.42 14.31 -0.06
N VAL A 33 7.49 13.52 -0.12
CA VAL A 33 7.44 12.06 -0.34
C VAL A 33 8.10 11.39 0.85
N ASP A 34 7.44 10.37 1.40
CA ASP A 34 7.95 9.67 2.58
C ASP A 34 9.16 8.78 2.22
N PRO A 35 10.22 8.75 3.06
CA PRO A 35 11.40 7.91 2.87
C PRO A 35 11.12 6.42 2.71
N MET A 36 9.97 5.93 3.20
CA MET A 36 9.54 4.55 3.02
C MET A 36 9.32 4.19 1.54
N LEU A 37 8.92 5.15 0.70
CA LEU A 37 8.63 4.91 -0.72
C LEU A 37 9.84 5.20 -1.61
N VAL A 38 10.59 6.23 -1.24
CA VAL A 38 11.73 6.75 -1.98
C VAL A 38 12.79 7.11 -0.98
N THR A 39 13.97 6.49 -1.05
CA THR A 39 14.98 6.68 -0.01
C THR A 39 15.45 8.13 0.03
N SER A 40 16.01 8.56 1.17
CA SER A 40 16.55 9.92 1.30
C SER A 40 17.59 10.23 0.23
N ASP A 41 18.44 9.26 -0.14
CA ASP A 41 19.44 9.42 -1.20
C ASP A 41 18.81 9.59 -2.59
N GLU A 42 17.71 8.90 -2.87
CA GLU A 42 16.92 9.07 -4.09
C GLU A 42 16.22 10.44 -4.11
N LEU A 43 15.71 10.91 -2.96
CA LEU A 43 15.08 12.23 -2.83
C LEU A 43 16.07 13.38 -3.02
N LEU A 44 17.34 13.23 -2.61
CA LEU A 44 18.40 14.20 -2.87
C LEU A 44 18.70 14.35 -4.37
N LYS A 45 18.47 13.29 -5.16
CA LYS A 45 18.62 13.27 -6.63
C LYS A 45 17.33 13.58 -7.37
N CYS A 46 16.25 13.86 -6.65
CA CYS A 46 14.95 14.16 -7.24
C CYS A 46 14.91 15.59 -7.75
N LYS A 47 14.64 15.78 -9.05
CA LYS A 47 14.56 17.11 -9.67
C LYS A 47 13.40 17.94 -9.13
N ASP A 48 12.28 17.29 -8.85
CA ASP A 48 11.05 17.96 -8.41
C ASP A 48 10.24 17.04 -7.49
N VAL A 49 10.53 17.15 -6.18
CA VAL A 49 9.84 16.39 -5.13
C VAL A 49 8.36 16.73 -5.07
N LYS A 50 7.96 17.98 -5.38
CA LYS A 50 6.56 18.40 -5.32
C LYS A 50 5.74 17.79 -6.45
N ALA A 51 6.29 17.75 -7.67
CA ALA A 51 5.66 17.08 -8.81
C ALA A 51 5.58 15.56 -8.58
N MET A 52 6.66 14.95 -8.07
CA MET A 52 6.65 13.54 -7.68
C MET A 52 5.59 13.25 -6.62
N SER A 53 5.46 14.11 -5.61
CA SER A 53 4.47 13.99 -4.55
C SER A 53 3.04 14.04 -5.10
N LYS A 54 2.73 15.01 -5.97
CA LYS A 54 1.41 15.14 -6.61
C LYS A 54 1.03 13.92 -7.46
N GLU A 55 2.00 13.25 -8.07
CA GLU A 55 1.76 12.08 -8.92
C GLU A 55 1.69 10.76 -8.11
N LEU A 56 2.60 10.57 -7.16
CA LEU A 56 2.77 9.30 -6.44
C LEU A 56 1.92 9.20 -5.17
N MET A 57 1.86 10.26 -4.36
CA MET A 57 1.17 10.22 -3.06
C MET A 57 -0.33 9.92 -3.12
N PRO A 58 -1.13 10.42 -4.07
CA PRO A 58 -2.54 10.02 -4.16
C PRO A 58 -2.69 8.53 -4.53
N LYS A 59 -1.79 7.99 -5.37
CA LYS A 59 -1.77 6.56 -5.70
C LYS A 59 -1.38 5.71 -4.49
N THR A 60 -0.41 6.17 -3.69
CA THR A 60 -0.06 5.56 -2.40
C THR A 60 -1.25 5.56 -1.45
N ALA A 61 -2.00 6.67 -1.35
CA ALA A 61 -3.16 6.75 -0.48
C ALA A 61 -4.24 5.74 -0.89
N ILE A 62 -4.53 5.64 -2.19
CA ILE A 62 -5.48 4.67 -2.75
C ILE A 62 -5.02 3.24 -2.44
N PHE A 63 -3.74 2.93 -2.67
CA PHE A 63 -3.18 1.61 -2.37
C PHE A 63 -3.28 1.27 -0.87
N GLY A 64 -2.94 2.22 0.00
CA GLY A 64 -3.09 2.07 1.45
C GLY A 64 -4.54 1.77 1.85
N GLY A 65 -5.50 2.48 1.25
CA GLY A 65 -6.93 2.21 1.44
C GLY A 65 -7.33 0.79 1.05
N PHE A 66 -6.85 0.29 -0.09
CA PHE A 66 -7.07 -1.10 -0.49
C PHE A 66 -6.49 -2.09 0.52
N CYS A 67 -5.24 -1.90 0.96
CA CYS A 67 -4.60 -2.76 1.96
C CYS A 67 -5.41 -2.85 3.26
N ILE A 68 -5.98 -1.74 3.73
CA ILE A 68 -6.86 -1.74 4.93
C ILE A 68 -8.10 -2.60 4.67
N LEU A 69 -8.76 -2.45 3.52
CA LEU A 69 -9.95 -3.23 3.18
C LEU A 69 -9.63 -4.74 3.12
N PHE A 70 -8.51 -5.12 2.48
CA PHE A 70 -8.06 -6.51 2.41
C PHE A 70 -7.72 -7.07 3.80
N GLY A 71 -7.00 -6.32 4.63
CA GLY A 71 -6.66 -6.73 5.99
C GLY A 71 -7.90 -6.93 6.87
N ILE A 72 -8.88 -6.02 6.82
CA ILE A 72 -10.16 -6.17 7.55
C ILE A 72 -10.92 -7.39 7.06
N GLN A 73 -10.99 -7.59 5.75
CA GLN A 73 -11.70 -8.72 5.16
C GLN A 73 -11.06 -10.06 5.56
N GLY A 74 -9.74 -10.18 5.50
CA GLY A 74 -8.99 -11.37 5.94
C GLY A 74 -9.23 -11.68 7.41
N LEU A 75 -9.15 -10.66 8.28
CA LEU A 75 -9.46 -10.79 9.70
C LEU A 75 -10.89 -11.28 9.98
N LEU A 76 -11.88 -10.77 9.23
CA LEU A 76 -13.28 -11.20 9.37
C LEU A 76 -13.48 -12.64 8.92
N ASN A 77 -12.75 -13.07 7.88
CA ASN A 77 -12.75 -14.45 7.41
C ASN A 77 -12.13 -15.41 8.44
N ASP A 78 -10.99 -15.04 9.00
CA ASP A 78 -10.27 -15.85 9.98
C ASP A 78 -11.00 -15.94 11.33
N THR A 79 -11.73 -14.90 11.72
CA THR A 79 -12.54 -14.90 12.95
C THR A 79 -13.86 -15.69 12.77
N GLY A 80 -14.12 -16.25 11.59
CA GLY A 80 -15.35 -16.98 11.29
C GLY A 80 -16.61 -16.11 11.20
N LYS A 81 -16.47 -14.79 11.23
CA LYS A 81 -17.59 -13.83 11.08
C LYS A 81 -18.05 -13.74 9.62
N LEU A 82 -17.20 -14.14 8.68
CA LEU A 82 -17.47 -14.13 7.25
C LEU A 82 -16.93 -15.43 6.66
N VAL A 83 -17.80 -16.42 6.42
CA VAL A 83 -17.36 -17.71 5.86
C VAL A 83 -17.23 -17.57 4.35
N VAL A 84 -16.02 -17.26 3.90
CA VAL A 84 -15.72 -17.09 2.47
C VAL A 84 -15.18 -18.41 1.92
N SER A 85 -15.69 -18.84 0.76
CA SER A 85 -15.17 -20.05 0.10
C SER A 85 -13.67 -19.92 -0.19
N LYS A 86 -12.92 -21.03 -0.09
CA LYS A 86 -11.48 -21.07 -0.39
C LYS A 86 -11.15 -20.49 -1.78
N ALA A 87 -12.02 -20.72 -2.77
CA ALA A 87 -11.86 -20.19 -4.12
C ALA A 87 -11.97 -18.66 -4.16
N VAL A 88 -12.89 -18.10 -3.38
CA VAL A 88 -13.09 -16.65 -3.28
C VAL A 88 -11.92 -16.01 -2.54
N ASN A 89 -11.44 -16.60 -1.43
CA ASN A 89 -10.26 -16.12 -0.73
C ASN A 89 -9.00 -16.12 -1.63
N ALA A 90 -8.80 -17.18 -2.42
CA ALA A 90 -7.74 -17.21 -3.44
C ALA A 90 -7.90 -16.10 -4.48
N GLY A 91 -9.13 -15.79 -4.91
CA GLY A 91 -9.42 -14.66 -5.80
C GLY A 91 -9.02 -13.31 -5.19
N PHE A 92 -9.28 -13.09 -3.91
CA PHE A 92 -8.87 -11.86 -3.21
C PHE A 92 -7.35 -11.73 -3.10
N LEU A 93 -6.63 -12.83 -2.82
CA LEU A 93 -5.17 -12.83 -2.83
C LEU A 93 -4.60 -12.48 -4.21
N ILE A 94 -5.16 -13.05 -5.28
CA ILE A 94 -4.74 -12.72 -6.65
C ILE A 94 -4.99 -11.23 -6.94
N ALA A 95 -6.16 -10.71 -6.57
CA ALA A 95 -6.48 -9.29 -6.74
C ALA A 95 -5.51 -8.38 -5.96
N PHE A 96 -5.18 -8.74 -4.72
CA PHE A 96 -4.20 -8.00 -3.90
C PHE A 96 -2.83 -7.95 -4.59
N VAL A 97 -2.35 -9.08 -5.12
CA VAL A 97 -1.08 -9.15 -5.86
C VAL A 97 -1.11 -8.27 -7.11
N VAL A 98 -2.20 -8.30 -7.88
CA VAL A 98 -2.35 -7.44 -9.07
C VAL A 98 -2.29 -5.96 -8.70
N ILE A 99 -3.01 -5.54 -7.67
CA ILE A 99 -3.00 -4.16 -7.18
C ILE A 99 -1.61 -3.76 -6.69
N TYR A 100 -0.92 -4.64 -5.96
CA TYR A 100 0.46 -4.41 -5.51
C TYR A 100 1.42 -4.23 -6.69
N VAL A 101 1.33 -5.07 -7.72
CA VAL A 101 2.15 -4.97 -8.93
C VAL A 101 1.91 -3.64 -9.64
N LEU A 102 0.65 -3.21 -9.77
CA LEU A 102 0.30 -1.91 -10.34
C LEU A 102 0.89 -0.74 -9.52
N PHE A 103 0.79 -0.81 -8.20
CA PHE A 103 1.38 0.20 -7.31
C PHE A 103 2.91 0.26 -7.47
N SER A 104 3.56 -0.91 -7.48
CA SER A 104 5.02 -1.02 -7.69
C SER A 104 5.46 -0.46 -9.03
N TYR A 105 4.67 -0.70 -10.09
CA TYR A 105 4.90 -0.11 -11.41
C TYR A 105 4.82 1.42 -11.36
N PHE A 106 3.79 1.99 -10.74
CA PHE A 106 3.67 3.45 -10.62
C PHE A 106 4.79 4.08 -9.79
N LEU A 107 5.23 3.40 -8.74
CA LEU A 107 6.37 3.83 -7.93
C LEU A 107 7.65 3.85 -8.77
N HIS A 108 7.95 2.78 -9.51
CA HIS A 108 9.11 2.73 -10.40
C HIS A 108 9.05 3.76 -11.51
N GLN A 109 7.87 3.98 -12.11
CA GLN A 109 7.67 4.99 -13.14
C GLN A 109 7.93 6.39 -12.59
N ALA A 110 7.41 6.72 -11.41
CA ALA A 110 7.67 8.00 -10.75
C ALA A 110 9.16 8.16 -10.45
N LYS A 111 9.82 7.13 -9.91
CA LYS A 111 11.27 7.18 -9.67
C LYS A 111 12.05 7.46 -10.95
N LYS A 112 11.80 6.71 -12.03
CA LYS A 112 12.47 6.92 -13.33
C LYS A 112 12.22 8.31 -13.92
N LYS A 113 11.06 8.91 -13.65
CA LYS A 113 10.68 10.21 -14.20
C LYS A 113 11.33 11.37 -13.44
N TYR A 114 11.46 11.25 -12.12
CA TYR A 114 11.86 12.38 -11.26
C TYR A 114 13.27 12.26 -10.67
N ILE A 115 13.84 11.07 -10.61
CA ILE A 115 15.17 10.80 -10.03
C ILE A 115 16.18 10.55 -11.15
N GLN A 116 17.35 11.20 -11.05
CA GLN A 116 18.47 11.05 -11.99
C GLN A 116 19.55 10.08 -11.52
#